data_AF-A0A166MF38-F1
#
_entry.id   AF-A0A166MF38-F1
#
_cell.length_a   1.000
_cell.length_b   1.000
_cell.length_c   1.000
_cell.angle_alpha   90.00
_cell.angle_beta   90.00
_cell.angle_gamma   90.00
#
_symmetry.space_group_name_H-M   'P 1'
#
loop_
_entity.id
_entity.type
_entity.pdbx_description
1 polymer ?
#
loop_
_entity_poly.entity_id
_entity_poly.type
_entity_poly.pdbx_seq_one_letter_code
_entity_poly.pdbx_strand_id
1 'polypeptide(L)'
;MLITNILATVATACAVMAPAALADDFRVRKSGKNDCSANEGPIRGYNRGVCNSLYSTDHGMRVIEHNTDCKIRGYPDGNCRGNVVTAFSTRQCHSLKGAWSFRVECP
;
A
#
# COMPACT_ATOMS: atom_id res chain seq x y z
N MET A 1 48.75 -47.12 5.20
CA MET A 1 47.38 -46.78 5.63
C MET A 1 47.46 -45.81 6.80
N LEU A 2 47.02 -44.57 6.61
CA LEU A 2 46.41 -43.62 7.57
C LEU A 2 46.34 -42.26 6.83
N ILE A 3 45.28 -42.01 6.06
CA ILE A 3 44.05 -41.29 6.47
C ILE A 3 44.34 -39.82 6.83
N THR A 4 44.21 -38.98 5.79
CA THR A 4 43.47 -37.70 5.70
C THR A 4 43.01 -37.06 7.01
N ASN A 5 43.18 -35.74 7.17
CA ASN A 5 42.05 -34.81 7.03
C ASN A 5 42.45 -33.32 7.10
N ILE A 6 41.90 -32.60 6.13
CA ILE A 6 41.92 -31.16 5.91
C ILE A 6 40.80 -30.56 6.78
N LEU A 7 41.09 -29.49 7.54
CA LEU A 7 40.05 -28.67 8.17
C LEU A 7 40.33 -27.20 7.85
N ALA A 8 39.95 -26.82 6.62
CA ALA A 8 39.76 -25.42 6.25
C ALA A 8 38.36 -25.02 6.70
N THR A 9 38.27 -24.21 7.76
CA THR A 9 37.01 -23.62 8.21
C THR A 9 36.61 -22.49 7.27
N VAL A 10 35.68 -22.76 6.37
CA VAL A 10 35.05 -21.73 5.53
C VAL A 10 33.91 -21.12 6.35
N ALA A 11 34.12 -19.94 6.91
CA ALA A 11 33.06 -19.17 7.53
C ALA A 11 32.20 -18.54 6.42
N THR A 12 31.23 -19.29 5.92
CA THR A 12 30.15 -18.75 5.08
C THR A 12 29.28 -17.86 5.97
N ALA A 13 29.58 -16.57 6.00
CA ALA A 13 28.66 -15.57 6.51
C ALA A 13 27.44 -15.56 5.58
N CYS A 14 26.36 -16.24 5.98
CA CYS A 14 25.04 -15.96 5.45
C CYS A 14 24.72 -14.52 5.85
N ALA A 15 25.04 -13.57 4.99
CA ALA A 15 24.42 -12.26 5.00
C ALA A 15 22.93 -12.51 4.75
N VAL A 16 22.18 -12.69 5.84
CA VAL A 16 20.73 -12.69 5.81
C VAL A 16 20.35 -11.27 5.41
N MET A 17 20.24 -11.03 4.11
CA MET A 17 19.42 -9.96 3.58
C MET A 17 18.01 -10.27 4.05
N ALA A 18 17.67 -9.81 5.25
CA ALA A 18 16.29 -9.70 5.65
C ALA A 18 15.63 -8.85 4.55
N PRO A 19 14.57 -9.34 3.89
CA PRO A 19 13.77 -8.45 3.08
C PRO A 19 13.33 -7.34 4.04
N ALA A 20 13.76 -6.10 3.79
CA ALA A 20 13.07 -4.97 4.37
C ALA A 20 11.63 -5.14 3.89
N ALA A 21 10.74 -5.60 4.76
CA ALA A 21 9.33 -5.59 4.48
C ALA A 21 9.02 -4.14 4.15
N LEU A 22 8.78 -3.85 2.86
CA LEU A 22 8.43 -2.52 2.42
C LEU A 22 7.19 -2.14 3.22
N ALA A 23 7.35 -1.23 4.17
CA ALA A 23 6.24 -0.72 4.94
C ALA A 23 5.31 -0.05 3.94
N ASP A 24 4.04 -0.44 3.94
CA ASP A 24 3.06 0.14 3.03
C ASP A 24 3.00 1.66 3.21
N ASP A 25 3.11 2.41 2.10
CA ASP A 25 3.01 3.87 2.13
C ASP A 25 1.65 4.34 2.68
N PHE A 26 0.60 3.54 2.47
CA PHE A 26 -0.74 3.74 3.04
C PHE A 26 -1.32 2.44 3.57
N ARG A 27 -1.89 2.50 4.78
CA ARG A 27 -2.76 1.45 5.33
C ARG A 27 -4.16 2.01 5.50
N VAL A 28 -5.13 1.42 4.81
CA VAL A 28 -6.50 1.94 4.75
C VAL A 28 -7.54 0.84 4.91
N ARG A 29 -8.76 1.23 5.28
CA ARG A 29 -9.97 0.42 5.11
C ARG A 29 -10.85 1.05 4.03
N LYS A 30 -11.34 0.23 3.10
CA LYS A 30 -12.38 0.66 2.16
C LYS A 30 -13.75 0.46 2.80
N SER A 31 -14.70 1.32 2.48
CA SER A 31 -16.02 1.39 3.10
C SER A 31 -17.12 1.44 2.05
N GLY A 32 -18.22 0.71 2.32
CA GLY A 32 -19.49 0.81 1.59
C GLY A 32 -20.29 2.08 1.87
N LYS A 33 -19.74 3.03 2.64
CA LYS A 33 -20.30 4.36 2.89
C LYS A 33 -19.23 5.43 2.69
N ASN A 34 -19.62 6.58 2.17
CA ASN A 34 -18.73 7.72 1.90
C ASN A 34 -18.21 8.43 3.17
N ASP A 35 -18.82 8.18 4.32
CA ASP A 35 -18.43 8.70 5.64
C ASP A 35 -17.72 7.66 6.53
N CYS A 36 -17.53 6.45 6.01
CA CYS A 36 -16.92 5.33 6.72
C CYS A 36 -17.60 5.00 8.06
N SER A 37 -18.90 5.25 8.19
CA SER A 37 -19.70 4.94 9.39
C SER A 37 -20.00 3.45 9.56
N ALA A 38 -19.98 2.67 8.47
CA ALA A 38 -20.26 1.24 8.46
C ALA A 38 -19.68 0.54 7.21
N ASN A 39 -19.74 -0.79 7.18
CA ASN A 39 -19.32 -1.64 6.05
C ASN A 39 -17.84 -1.46 5.66
N GLU A 40 -16.98 -1.32 6.66
CA GLU A 40 -15.54 -1.28 6.44
C GLU A 40 -14.98 -2.69 6.20
N GLY A 41 -14.23 -2.84 5.12
CA GLY A 41 -13.46 -4.05 4.84
C GLY A 41 -12.20 -4.17 5.70
N PRO A 42 -11.37 -5.21 5.46
CA PRO A 42 -10.11 -5.39 6.15
C PRO A 42 -9.13 -4.24 5.85
N ILE A 43 -8.15 -4.07 6.73
CA ILE A 43 -7.04 -3.14 6.48
C ILE A 43 -6.22 -3.68 5.31
N ARG A 44 -5.91 -2.82 4.35
CA ARG A 44 -5.08 -3.12 3.19
C ARG A 44 -3.95 -2.10 3.08
N GLY A 45 -2.78 -2.61 2.72
CA GLY A 45 -1.58 -1.85 2.41
C GLY A 45 -1.50 -1.48 0.94
N TYR A 46 -1.01 -0.28 0.65
CA TYR A 46 -0.76 0.20 -0.71
C TYR A 46 0.58 0.93 -0.77
N ASN A 47 1.35 0.60 -1.80
CA ASN A 47 2.65 1.20 -2.10
C ASN A 47 2.54 2.23 -3.24
N ARG A 48 3.47 3.17 -3.25
CA ARG A 48 3.59 4.22 -4.27
C ARG A 48 3.67 3.67 -5.69
N GLY A 49 3.13 4.44 -6.64
CA GLY A 49 3.25 4.16 -8.07
C GLY A 49 2.29 3.09 -8.61
N VAL A 50 1.69 2.25 -7.74
CA VAL A 50 0.76 1.20 -8.17
C VAL A 50 -0.65 1.77 -8.34
N CYS A 51 -1.24 1.55 -9.52
CA CYS A 51 -2.64 1.86 -9.75
C CYS A 51 -3.54 0.75 -9.20
N ASN A 52 -4.56 1.13 -8.46
CA ASN A 52 -5.51 0.22 -7.83
C ASN A 52 -6.93 0.59 -8.25
N SER A 53 -7.64 -0.32 -8.90
CA SER A 53 -9.05 -0.12 -9.24
C SER A 53 -9.92 -0.12 -7.97
N LEU A 54 -11.00 0.65 -8.02
CA LEU A 54 -12.06 0.66 -7.03
C LEU A 54 -13.24 -0.16 -7.56
N TYR A 55 -13.94 -0.81 -6.64
CA TYR A 55 -15.19 -1.50 -6.96
C TYR A 55 -16.38 -0.55 -6.78
N SER A 56 -17.53 -0.90 -7.37
CA SER A 56 -18.76 -0.13 -7.25
C SER A 56 -19.26 0.01 -5.80
N THR A 57 -18.77 -0.82 -4.89
CA THR A 57 -19.07 -0.79 -3.45
C THR A 57 -18.06 0.02 -2.63
N ASP A 58 -16.97 0.51 -3.24
CA ASP A 58 -15.93 1.27 -2.53
C ASP A 58 -16.30 2.76 -2.52
N HIS A 59 -17.13 3.17 -1.57
CA HIS A 59 -17.64 4.55 -1.50
C HIS A 59 -16.81 5.48 -0.60
N GLY A 60 -16.09 4.92 0.37
CA GLY A 60 -15.22 5.68 1.27
C GLY A 60 -13.91 4.95 1.56
N MET A 61 -12.93 5.71 2.03
CA MET A 61 -11.62 5.18 2.44
C MET A 61 -11.19 5.82 3.76
N ARG A 62 -11.04 5.00 4.80
CA ARG A 62 -10.47 5.42 6.08
C ARG A 62 -8.98 5.17 6.09
N VAL A 63 -8.19 6.22 6.27
CA VAL A 63 -6.74 6.11 6.44
C VAL A 63 -6.43 5.79 7.89
N ILE A 64 -5.74 4.66 8.12
CA ILE A 64 -5.30 4.22 9.45
C ILE A 64 -3.90 4.80 9.72
N GLU A 65 -2.99 4.53 8.79
CA GLU A 65 -1.60 4.97 8.81
C GLU A 65 -1.17 5.34 7.39
N HIS A 66 -0.23 6.27 7.28
CA HIS A 66 0.36 6.64 6.00
C HIS A 66 1.73 7.27 6.23
N ASN A 67 2.58 7.19 5.21
CA ASN A 67 3.75 8.01 5.05
C ASN A 67 3.31 9.46 4.79
N THR A 68 3.73 10.40 5.64
CA THR A 68 3.28 11.80 5.62
C THR A 68 3.67 12.56 4.36
N ASP A 69 4.68 12.09 3.64
CA ASP A 69 5.08 12.70 2.37
C ASP A 69 4.16 12.24 1.22
N CYS A 70 3.46 11.13 1.39
CA CYS A 70 2.65 10.52 0.34
C CYS A 70 1.18 10.97 0.39
N LYS A 71 0.51 10.93 -0.76
CA LYS A 71 -0.91 11.20 -0.95
C LYS A 71 -1.58 10.08 -1.75
N ILE A 72 -2.81 9.74 -1.39
CA ILE A 72 -3.67 8.99 -2.31
C ILE A 72 -4.26 9.97 -3.31
N ARG A 73 -4.24 9.63 -4.60
CA ARG A 73 -4.89 10.36 -5.68
C ARG A 73 -5.91 9.46 -6.36
N GLY A 74 -7.15 9.90 -6.43
CA GLY A 74 -8.24 9.20 -7.11
C GLY A 74 -8.47 9.73 -8.52
N TYR A 75 -8.84 8.83 -9.42
CA TYR A 75 -9.02 9.07 -10.85
C TYR A 75 -10.41 8.63 -11.31
N PRO A 76 -10.97 9.24 -12.36
CA PRO A 76 -12.34 8.98 -12.80
C PRO A 76 -12.53 7.65 -13.56
N ASP A 77 -11.45 6.94 -13.89
CA ASP A 77 -11.51 5.63 -14.53
C ASP A 77 -10.88 4.54 -13.67
N GLY A 78 -10.90 3.29 -14.13
CA GLY A 78 -10.35 2.13 -13.42
C GLY A 78 -8.83 1.95 -13.52
N ASN A 79 -8.12 2.81 -14.26
CA ASN A 79 -6.73 2.61 -14.69
C ASN A 79 -5.80 3.80 -14.36
N CYS A 80 -6.20 4.67 -13.43
CA CYS A 80 -5.48 5.85 -12.98
C CYS A 80 -5.09 6.81 -14.12
N ARG A 81 -5.99 7.02 -15.09
CA ARG A 81 -5.80 8.02 -16.16
C ARG A 81 -6.74 9.21 -15.98
N GLY A 82 -6.46 10.26 -16.76
CA GLY A 82 -7.21 11.51 -16.69
C GLY A 82 -6.81 12.39 -15.51
N ASN A 83 -7.61 13.43 -15.29
CA ASN A 83 -7.36 14.40 -14.22
C ASN A 83 -7.78 13.83 -12.86
N VAL A 84 -6.98 14.12 -11.83
CA VAL A 84 -7.25 13.70 -10.46
C VAL A 84 -8.51 14.36 -9.94
N VAL A 85 -9.43 13.56 -9.40
CA VAL A 85 -10.75 14.02 -8.89
C VAL A 85 -10.80 14.14 -7.37
N THR A 86 -9.89 13.46 -6.67
CA THR A 86 -9.75 13.56 -5.20
C THR A 86 -8.29 13.30 -4.82
N ALA A 87 -7.82 13.95 -3.75
CA ALA A 87 -6.50 13.70 -3.20
C ALA A 87 -6.48 13.93 -1.68
N PHE A 88 -5.85 13.03 -0.93
CA PHE A 88 -5.83 13.11 0.53
C PHE A 88 -4.63 12.39 1.17
N SER A 89 -4.31 12.80 2.41
CA SER A 89 -3.17 12.33 3.22
C SER A 89 -3.41 12.56 4.72
N THR A 90 -4.65 12.43 5.19
CA THR A 90 -4.97 12.61 6.61
C THR A 90 -5.65 11.38 7.18
N ARG A 91 -5.38 11.07 8.46
CA ARG A 91 -5.94 9.92 9.20
C ARG A 91 -7.42 10.12 9.54
N GLN A 92 -8.26 10.17 8.52
CA GLN A 92 -9.71 10.30 8.62
C GLN A 92 -10.39 9.51 7.50
N CYS A 93 -11.72 9.55 7.48
CA CYS A 93 -12.48 9.04 6.34
C CYS A 93 -12.45 10.05 5.20
N HIS A 94 -12.31 9.55 3.98
CA HIS A 94 -12.41 10.32 2.76
C HIS A 94 -13.43 9.68 1.83
N SER A 95 -14.31 10.51 1.28
CA SER A 95 -15.24 10.09 0.24
C SER A 95 -14.48 9.78 -1.05
N LEU A 96 -14.81 8.64 -1.68
CA LEU A 96 -14.29 8.25 -2.99
C LEU A 96 -15.23 8.66 -4.13
N LYS A 97 -16.18 9.58 -3.88
CA LYS A 97 -17.15 10.02 -4.90
C LYS A 97 -16.43 10.50 -6.17
N GLY A 98 -16.78 9.87 -7.29
CA GLY A 98 -16.23 10.18 -8.61
C GLY A 98 -14.90 9.49 -8.93
N ALA A 99 -14.29 8.78 -7.97
CA ALA A 99 -13.09 7.99 -8.22
C ALA A 99 -13.43 6.53 -8.51
N TRP A 100 -12.77 5.96 -9.51
CA TRP A 100 -12.87 4.56 -9.93
C TRP A 100 -11.54 3.81 -9.86
N SER A 101 -10.46 4.53 -9.61
CA SER A 101 -9.16 3.98 -9.24
C SER A 101 -8.40 5.00 -8.40
N PHE A 102 -7.32 4.55 -7.78
CA PHE A 102 -6.41 5.41 -7.06
C PHE A 102 -4.98 4.93 -7.15
N ARG A 103 -4.04 5.86 -6.94
CA ARG A 103 -2.61 5.60 -6.83
C ARG A 103 -2.05 6.37 -5.65
N VAL A 104 -1.13 5.75 -4.93
CA VAL A 104 -0.31 6.45 -3.94
C VAL A 104 0.81 7.18 -4.69
N GLU A 105 0.93 8.49 -4.48
CA GLU A 105 1.99 9.32 -5.04
C GLU A 105 2.74 10.01 -3.90
N CYS A 106 4.06 9.95 -3.94
CA CYS A 106 4.96 10.62 -3.01
C CYS A 106 5.87 11.57 -3.84
N PRO A 107 6.37 12.66 -3.24
CA PRO A 107 7.36 13.56 -3.84
C PRO A 107 8.61 12.85 -4.36
#